data_AF-A0A8B6HIS3-F1
#
_entry.id   AF-A0A8B6HIS3-F1
#
_cell.length_a   1.000
_cell.length_b   1.000
_cell.length_c   1.000
_cell.angle_alpha   90.00
_cell.angle_beta   90.00
_cell.angle_gamma   90.00
#
_symmetry.space_group_name_H-M   'P 1'
#
loop_
_entity.id
_entity.type
_entity.pdbx_description
1 polymer ?
#
loop_
_entity_poly.entity_id
_entity_poly.type
_entity_poly.pdbx_seq_one_letter_code
_entity_poly.pdbx_strand_id
1 'polypeptide(L)'
;MIQEYGSSYIRWGRTQCDGANSELVYSGYAAGQIYYDRKSTTRIGGPGNMLCLPNNPELSNRTASGNSNIYGSEFEESTFGHGSRQEDVPCALCRSRNSTTSVMIPGRKTCFKGWKIKFNGLLASSCNTCKASSYVCVDKNPEYIPGGETNDNHNLLYTTGTICGSLPCPPYHNNLELLCVVCSK
;
A
#
# COMPACT_ATOMS: atom_id res chain seq x y z
N MET A 1 16.85 12.88 30.18
CA MET A 1 16.31 11.84 29.27
C MET A 1 16.10 12.47 27.91
N ILE A 2 16.79 12.02 26.87
CA ILE A 2 16.50 12.45 25.50
C ILE A 2 15.26 11.66 25.08
N GLN A 3 14.14 12.35 24.85
CA GLN A 3 12.92 11.69 24.41
C GLN A 3 13.04 11.42 22.91
N GLU A 4 13.21 10.15 22.53
CA GLU A 4 13.30 9.75 21.13
C GLU A 4 11.91 9.72 20.47
N TYR A 5 11.46 10.88 19.98
CA TYR A 5 10.22 10.96 19.20
C TYR A 5 10.41 10.26 17.84
N GLY A 6 9.43 9.43 17.45
CA GLY A 6 9.40 8.80 16.14
C GLY A 6 7.97 8.60 15.66
N SER A 7 7.79 8.64 14.34
CA SER A 7 6.53 8.35 13.67
C SER A 7 6.70 7.13 12.77
N SER A 8 5.65 6.33 12.60
CA SER A 8 5.69 5.16 11.74
C SER A 8 5.03 5.41 10.39
N TYR A 9 5.51 4.71 9.37
CA TYR A 9 4.86 4.64 8.06
C TYR A 9 5.09 3.24 7.46
N ILE A 10 4.20 2.81 6.58
CA ILE A 10 4.38 1.58 5.80
C ILE A 10 4.91 1.98 4.43
N ARG A 11 5.94 1.28 3.98
CA ARG A 11 6.45 1.36 2.62
C ARG A 11 5.95 0.15 1.84
N TRP A 12 5.00 0.39 0.94
CA TRP A 12 4.39 -0.65 0.12
C TRP A 12 5.25 -0.93 -1.12
N GLY A 13 5.39 -2.21 -1.47
CA GLY A 13 6.25 -2.67 -2.55
C GLY A 13 7.73 -2.76 -2.19
N ARG A 14 8.14 -2.71 -0.91
CA ARG A 14 9.55 -2.82 -0.50
C ARG A 14 9.68 -3.58 0.81
N THR A 15 10.77 -4.30 0.99
CA THR A 15 11.11 -5.00 2.24
C THR A 15 12.02 -4.19 3.17
N GLN A 16 12.52 -3.03 2.72
CA GLN A 16 13.46 -2.19 3.44
C GLN A 16 13.00 -0.73 3.55
N CYS A 17 13.49 -0.03 4.57
CA CYS A 17 13.29 1.41 4.74
C CYS A 17 14.48 2.19 4.17
N ASP A 18 14.23 3.27 3.42
CA ASP A 18 15.31 4.12 2.90
C ASP A 18 15.56 5.35 3.78
N GLY A 19 16.83 5.78 3.79
CA GLY A 19 17.29 7.04 4.37
C GLY A 19 17.83 6.92 5.79
N ALA A 20 18.83 7.76 6.12
CA ALA A 20 19.56 7.72 7.39
C ALA A 20 18.71 7.94 8.67
N ASN A 21 17.46 8.40 8.53
CA ASN A 21 16.54 8.66 9.64
C ASN A 21 15.32 7.72 9.63
N SER A 22 15.45 6.56 9.00
CA SER A 22 14.40 5.56 8.90
C SER A 22 14.96 4.21 9.35
N GLU A 23 14.23 3.53 10.20
CA GLU A 23 14.60 2.23 10.77
C GLU A 23 13.53 1.21 10.42
N LEU A 24 13.96 0.02 9.98
CA LEU A 24 13.06 -1.10 9.73
C LEU A 24 12.57 -1.66 11.07
N VAL A 25 11.25 -1.69 11.26
CA VAL A 25 10.63 -2.40 12.38
C VAL A 25 10.44 -3.87 12.00
N TYR A 26 9.81 -4.12 10.85
CA TYR A 26 9.73 -5.44 10.22
C TYR A 26 9.42 -5.33 8.72
N SER A 27 9.74 -6.37 7.98
CA SER A 27 9.28 -6.61 6.62
C SER A 27 8.18 -7.67 6.59
N GLY A 28 7.38 -7.66 5.53
CA GLY A 28 6.16 -8.42 5.48
C GLY A 28 5.53 -8.57 4.10
N TYR A 29 4.32 -9.13 4.14
CA TYR A 29 3.42 -9.30 3.01
C TYR A 29 2.32 -8.25 3.08
N ALA A 30 2.09 -7.53 1.99
CA ALA A 30 0.88 -6.72 1.87
C ALA A 30 -0.33 -7.67 1.78
N ALA A 31 -1.37 -7.36 2.54
CA ALA A 31 -2.54 -8.21 2.61
C ALA A 31 -3.81 -7.41 2.86
N GLY A 32 -4.92 -7.88 2.32
CA GLY A 32 -6.21 -7.23 2.43
C GLY A 32 -7.36 -8.18 2.17
N GLN A 33 -8.50 -7.60 1.80
CA GLN A 33 -9.68 -8.38 1.41
C GLN A 33 -9.55 -8.91 -0.02
N ILE A 34 -10.18 -10.06 -0.28
CA ILE A 34 -10.34 -10.60 -1.63
C ILE A 34 -11.09 -9.61 -2.54
N TYR A 35 -10.64 -9.48 -3.79
CA TYR A 35 -11.19 -8.55 -4.78
C TYR A 35 -12.66 -8.83 -5.09
N TYR A 36 -13.05 -10.11 -5.12
CA TYR A 36 -14.39 -10.57 -5.49
C TYR A 36 -14.77 -11.87 -4.77
N ASP A 37 -16.01 -11.96 -4.28
CA ASP A 37 -16.58 -13.20 -3.73
C ASP A 37 -17.86 -13.57 -4.47
N ARG A 38 -17.82 -14.70 -5.20
CA ARG A 38 -18.96 -15.23 -5.98
C ARG A 38 -20.17 -15.65 -5.12
N LYS A 39 -20.02 -15.77 -3.80
CA LYS A 39 -21.08 -16.26 -2.90
C LYS A 39 -21.94 -15.16 -2.27
N SER A 40 -21.63 -13.89 -2.48
CA SER A 40 -22.38 -12.78 -1.88
C SER A 40 -23.20 -12.04 -2.93
N THR A 41 -24.45 -12.45 -3.10
CA THR A 41 -25.48 -11.70 -3.85
C THR A 41 -26.13 -10.58 -3.01
N THR A 42 -25.71 -10.41 -1.75
CA THR A 42 -26.23 -9.42 -0.80
C THR A 42 -25.08 -8.69 -0.09
N ARG A 43 -24.98 -7.40 -0.41
CA ARG A 43 -24.06 -6.31 -0.02
C ARG A 43 -23.42 -6.34 1.39
N ILE A 44 -22.28 -5.63 1.53
CA ILE A 44 -21.75 -4.85 2.70
C ILE A 44 -20.39 -5.32 3.26
N GLY A 45 -19.35 -4.55 2.91
CA GLY A 45 -18.18 -4.16 3.73
C GLY A 45 -17.37 -5.22 4.47
N GLY A 46 -16.22 -5.61 3.90
CA GLY A 46 -15.08 -6.15 4.65
C GLY A 46 -14.15 -5.02 5.13
N PRO A 47 -13.11 -5.33 5.92
CA PRO A 47 -12.07 -4.35 6.24
C PRO A 47 -11.43 -3.84 4.95
N GLY A 48 -11.67 -2.57 4.63
CA GLY A 48 -11.15 -1.91 3.43
C GLY A 48 -9.70 -1.44 3.58
N ASN A 49 -9.04 -1.72 4.69
CA ASN A 49 -7.64 -1.34 4.89
C ASN A 49 -6.71 -2.48 4.47
N MET A 50 -5.64 -2.13 3.75
CA MET A 50 -4.52 -3.03 3.53
C MET A 50 -3.61 -3.03 4.77
N LEU A 51 -3.11 -4.19 5.13
CA LEU A 51 -2.22 -4.41 6.26
C LEU A 51 -0.86 -4.91 5.77
N CYS A 52 0.17 -4.63 6.56
CA CYS A 52 1.49 -5.20 6.37
C CYS A 52 1.66 -6.33 7.40
N LEU A 53 1.59 -7.58 6.94
CA LEU A 53 1.70 -8.75 7.82
C LEU A 53 3.18 -9.14 7.97
N PRO A 54 3.73 -9.29 9.18
CA PRO A 54 5.14 -9.61 9.37
C PRO A 54 5.49 -10.98 8.79
N ASN A 55 6.74 -11.15 8.36
CA ASN A 55 7.27 -12.44 7.87
C ASN A 55 7.29 -13.57 8.92
N ASN A 56 7.15 -13.21 10.21
CA ASN A 56 7.16 -14.11 11.36
C ASN A 56 5.90 -13.91 12.22
N PRO A 57 4.71 -14.28 11.73
CA PRO A 57 3.47 -14.07 12.45
C PRO A 57 3.34 -15.00 13.67
N GLU A 58 2.73 -14.49 14.74
CA GLU A 58 2.25 -15.32 15.84
C GLU A 58 0.79 -15.73 15.57
N LEU A 59 0.52 -17.03 15.52
CA LEU A 59 -0.81 -17.57 15.25
C LEU A 59 -1.43 -18.17 16.50
N SER A 60 -2.75 -18.02 16.65
CA SER A 60 -3.51 -18.72 17.68
C SER A 60 -3.52 -20.23 17.41
N ASN A 61 -3.63 -21.04 18.46
CA ASN A 61 -3.83 -22.49 18.35
C ASN A 61 -5.28 -22.89 17.98
N ARG A 62 -6.15 -21.91 17.73
CA ARG A 62 -7.55 -22.12 17.34
C ARG A 62 -7.72 -21.91 15.84
N THR A 63 -8.50 -22.78 15.20
CA THR A 63 -8.92 -22.57 13.82
C THR A 63 -9.89 -21.39 13.74
N ALA A 64 -9.64 -20.46 12.81
CA ALA A 64 -10.57 -19.38 12.53
C ALA A 64 -11.87 -19.93 11.91
N SER A 65 -13.01 -19.29 12.19
CA SER A 65 -14.31 -19.73 11.66
C SER A 65 -14.47 -19.49 10.15
N GLY A 66 -13.55 -18.76 9.52
CA GLY A 66 -13.61 -18.38 8.10
C GLY A 66 -14.59 -17.23 7.80
N ASN A 67 -15.21 -16.63 8.82
CA ASN A 67 -16.14 -15.50 8.66
C ASN A 67 -15.44 -14.19 8.27
N SER A 68 -14.14 -14.08 8.54
CA SER A 68 -13.28 -12.97 8.14
C SER A 68 -11.95 -13.55 7.68
N ASN A 69 -11.57 -13.26 6.45
CA ASN A 69 -10.37 -13.78 5.81
C ASN A 69 -9.50 -12.60 5.35
N ILE A 70 -8.19 -12.80 5.44
CA ILE A 70 -7.18 -11.88 4.93
C ILE A 70 -6.37 -12.63 3.86
N TYR A 71 -6.09 -11.96 2.76
CA TYR A 71 -5.42 -12.55 1.60
C TYR A 71 -4.23 -11.69 1.18
N GLY A 72 -3.21 -12.31 0.60
CA GLY A 72 -2.08 -11.59 0.01
C GLY A 72 -2.51 -10.60 -1.06
N SER A 73 -1.71 -9.55 -1.24
CA SER A 73 -1.92 -8.54 -2.25
C SER A 73 -1.05 -8.77 -3.47
N GLU A 74 -1.62 -8.56 -4.65
CA GLU A 74 -0.97 -8.80 -5.95
C GLU A 74 -1.05 -7.53 -6.80
N PHE A 75 0.01 -7.24 -7.54
CA PHE A 75 -0.03 -6.24 -8.61
C PHE A 75 -0.72 -6.83 -9.83
N GLU A 76 -1.84 -6.25 -10.29
CA GLU A 76 -2.56 -6.78 -11.47
C GLU A 76 -2.21 -6.04 -12.78
N GLU A 77 -1.26 -5.10 -12.71
CA GLU A 77 -0.81 -4.29 -13.84
C GLU A 77 0.73 -4.28 -13.93
N SER A 78 1.25 -4.08 -15.15
CA SER A 78 2.69 -3.91 -15.41
C SER A 78 3.19 -2.46 -15.24
N THR A 79 2.36 -1.59 -14.65
CA THR A 79 2.61 -0.14 -14.47
C THR A 79 3.47 0.14 -13.24
N PHE A 80 3.50 -0.76 -12.26
CA PHE A 80 4.32 -0.62 -11.05
C PHE A 80 5.81 -0.92 -11.28
N GLY A 81 6.14 -1.62 -12.37
CA GLY A 81 7.51 -1.94 -12.76
C GLY A 81 7.50 -2.95 -13.91
N HIS A 82 8.65 -3.12 -14.58
CA HIS A 82 8.75 -4.12 -15.63
C HIS A 82 8.53 -5.52 -15.06
N GLY A 83 7.46 -6.18 -15.50
CA GLY A 83 7.10 -7.52 -15.01
C GLY A 83 6.30 -7.53 -13.71
N SER A 84 5.79 -6.39 -13.22
CA SER A 84 5.03 -6.37 -11.96
C SER A 84 3.71 -7.14 -12.00
N ARG A 85 3.20 -7.52 -13.17
CA ARG A 85 1.90 -8.17 -13.26
C ARG A 85 1.94 -9.56 -12.62
N GLN A 86 0.96 -9.87 -11.77
CA GLN A 86 0.83 -11.10 -10.98
C GLN A 86 1.90 -11.27 -9.90
N GLU A 87 2.65 -10.23 -9.59
CA GLU A 87 3.65 -10.29 -8.52
C GLU A 87 3.01 -9.94 -7.18
N ASP A 88 3.26 -10.78 -6.18
CA ASP A 88 2.93 -10.52 -4.79
C ASP A 88 3.66 -9.28 -4.25
N VAL A 89 2.95 -8.51 -3.43
CA VAL A 89 3.40 -7.19 -2.98
C VAL A 89 4.04 -7.27 -1.59
N PRO A 90 5.35 -7.00 -1.45
CA PRO A 90 5.99 -6.91 -0.14
C PRO A 90 5.68 -5.58 0.54
N CYS A 91 5.93 -5.51 1.85
CA CYS A 91 5.82 -4.28 2.62
C CYS A 91 6.87 -4.19 3.72
N ALA A 92 7.11 -2.97 4.20
CA ALA A 92 7.98 -2.70 5.33
C ALA A 92 7.32 -1.69 6.26
N LEU A 93 7.22 -2.03 7.55
CA LEU A 93 6.89 -1.05 8.58
C LEU A 93 8.17 -0.33 9.00
N CYS A 94 8.19 0.98 8.82
CA CYS A 94 9.32 1.84 9.09
C CYS A 94 9.05 2.79 10.25
N ARG A 95 10.04 2.99 11.11
CA ARG A 95 10.07 4.07 12.11
C ARG A 95 10.95 5.20 11.61
N SER A 96 10.37 6.38 11.44
CA SER A 96 11.11 7.61 11.20
C SER A 96 11.61 8.18 12.53
N ARG A 97 12.93 8.34 12.67
CA ARG A 97 13.56 8.95 13.84
C ARG A 97 13.49 10.47 13.76
N ASN A 98 13.41 11.14 14.92
CA ASN A 98 13.38 12.59 15.03
C ASN A 98 12.24 13.24 14.20
N SER A 99 11.10 12.56 14.18
CA SER A 99 9.87 13.05 13.54
C SER A 99 8.68 12.71 14.42
N THR A 100 7.72 13.61 14.52
CA THR A 100 6.49 13.43 15.31
C THR A 100 5.34 12.93 14.46
N THR A 101 5.40 13.09 13.14
CA THR A 101 4.31 12.68 12.25
C THR A 101 4.83 12.16 10.91
N SER A 102 4.04 11.30 10.28
CA SER A 102 4.21 10.81 8.92
C SER A 102 2.87 10.86 8.18
N VAL A 103 2.88 11.22 6.90
CA VAL A 103 1.67 11.39 6.09
C VAL A 103 1.91 11.00 4.64
N MET A 104 0.93 10.35 4.02
CA MET A 104 0.86 10.16 2.57
C MET A 104 0.19 11.37 1.92
N ILE A 105 0.82 11.95 0.90
CA ILE A 105 0.28 13.04 0.09
C ILE A 105 0.05 12.50 -1.33
N PRO A 106 -1.20 12.27 -1.75
CA PRO A 106 -1.52 11.90 -3.13
C PRO A 106 -1.36 13.10 -4.07
N GLY A 107 -1.08 12.83 -5.35
CA GLY A 107 -0.89 13.82 -6.41
C GLY A 107 0.48 14.52 -6.41
N ARG A 108 1.46 14.08 -5.61
CA ARG A 108 2.81 14.69 -5.57
C ARG A 108 3.91 13.64 -5.48
N LYS A 109 5.07 13.96 -6.05
CA LYS A 109 6.33 13.21 -5.83
C LYS A 109 7.27 13.86 -4.80
N THR A 110 6.91 15.04 -4.30
CA THR A 110 7.72 15.81 -3.33
C THR A 110 6.87 16.31 -2.16
N CYS A 111 7.49 16.36 -0.99
CA CYS A 111 6.86 16.92 0.20
C CYS A 111 6.73 18.45 0.13
N PHE A 112 5.83 19.01 0.93
CA PHE A 112 5.76 20.46 1.14
C PHE A 112 6.96 20.97 1.94
N LYS A 113 7.20 22.29 1.89
CA LYS A 113 8.31 22.93 2.60
C LYS A 113 8.33 22.54 4.08
N GLY A 114 9.50 22.15 4.59
CA GLY A 114 9.71 21.75 5.98
C GLY A 114 9.38 20.29 6.30
N TRP A 115 8.89 19.51 5.32
CA TRP A 115 8.71 18.06 5.43
C TRP A 115 9.83 17.31 4.71
N LYS A 116 10.18 16.13 5.22
CA LYS A 116 11.21 15.25 4.65
C LYS A 116 10.56 14.11 3.88
N ILE A 117 11.04 13.83 2.67
CA ILE A 117 10.58 12.68 1.88
C ILE A 117 11.06 11.39 2.55
N LYS A 118 10.16 10.41 2.63
CA LYS A 118 10.48 9.02 3.00
C LYS A 118 10.56 8.13 1.78
N PHE A 119 9.55 8.19 0.92
CA PHE A 119 9.59 7.62 -0.42
C PHE A 119 8.49 8.25 -1.29
N ASN A 120 8.53 7.99 -2.59
CA ASN A 120 7.47 8.36 -3.54
C ASN A 120 7.23 7.23 -4.53
N GLY A 121 6.09 7.29 -5.22
CA GLY A 121 5.75 6.38 -6.29
C GLY A 121 4.33 6.62 -6.80
N LEU A 122 3.59 5.54 -7.01
CA LEU A 122 2.26 5.55 -7.62
C LEU A 122 1.18 5.31 -6.57
N LEU A 123 0.10 6.10 -6.66
CA LEU A 123 -1.08 5.87 -5.86
C LEU A 123 -1.82 4.64 -6.40
N ALA A 124 -2.11 3.70 -5.53
CA ALA A 124 -2.77 2.45 -5.87
C ALA A 124 -3.99 2.19 -4.99
N SER A 125 -4.93 1.41 -5.54
CA SER A 125 -6.12 0.92 -4.84
C SER A 125 -6.67 -0.31 -5.56
N SER A 126 -7.74 -0.90 -5.03
CA SER A 126 -8.51 -1.94 -5.69
C SER A 126 -9.18 -1.43 -6.97
N CYS A 127 -9.59 -2.35 -7.84
CA CYS A 127 -10.36 -1.98 -9.04
C CYS A 127 -11.69 -1.29 -8.69
N ASN A 128 -12.23 -0.52 -9.64
CA ASN A 128 -13.49 0.23 -9.47
C ASN A 128 -14.74 -0.66 -9.31
N THR A 129 -14.69 -1.92 -9.75
CA THR A 129 -15.75 -2.92 -9.58
C THR A 129 -15.49 -3.89 -8.42
N CYS A 130 -14.34 -3.73 -7.73
CA CYS A 130 -13.92 -4.55 -6.60
C CYS A 130 -14.52 -4.03 -5.29
N LYS A 131 -14.35 -4.80 -4.21
CA LYS A 131 -14.69 -4.33 -2.85
C LYS A 131 -13.83 -3.12 -2.46
N ALA A 132 -14.45 -2.15 -1.78
CA ALA A 132 -13.81 -0.88 -1.42
C ALA A 132 -12.52 -1.06 -0.60
N SER A 133 -11.40 -0.55 -1.10
CA SER A 133 -10.11 -0.49 -0.39
C SER A 133 -9.65 0.93 -0.10
N SER A 134 -8.64 1.04 0.76
CA SER A 134 -7.91 2.27 1.06
C SER A 134 -6.91 2.55 -0.06
N TYR A 135 -6.70 3.83 -0.38
CA TYR A 135 -5.61 4.23 -1.25
C TYR A 135 -4.26 4.10 -0.52
N VAL A 136 -3.27 3.56 -1.22
CA VAL A 136 -1.90 3.42 -0.72
C VAL A 136 -0.89 4.00 -1.69
N CYS A 137 0.29 4.37 -1.16
CA CYS A 137 1.41 4.79 -1.97
C CYS A 137 2.38 3.62 -2.15
N VAL A 138 2.47 3.08 -3.35
CA VAL A 138 3.43 2.03 -3.72
C VAL A 138 4.73 2.71 -4.13
N ASP A 139 5.86 2.19 -3.66
CA ASP A 139 7.17 2.72 -4.02
C ASP A 139 7.39 2.68 -5.53
N LYS A 140 8.04 3.71 -6.08
CA LYS A 140 8.35 3.81 -7.51
C LYS A 140 9.21 2.66 -8.05
N ASN A 141 9.94 1.96 -7.18
CA ASN A 141 10.83 0.87 -7.52
C ASN A 141 10.47 -0.37 -6.68
N PRO A 142 9.30 -0.98 -6.91
CA PRO A 142 8.86 -2.08 -6.08
C PRO A 142 9.79 -3.30 -6.22
N GLU A 143 9.85 -4.07 -5.14
CA GLU A 143 10.36 -5.42 -5.08
C GLU A 143 9.18 -6.40 -5.19
N TYR A 144 9.49 -7.65 -5.50
CA TYR A 144 8.52 -8.74 -5.60
C TYR A 144 8.93 -9.88 -4.67
N ILE A 145 7.97 -10.71 -4.28
CA ILE A 145 8.22 -11.85 -3.39
C ILE A 145 8.64 -13.06 -4.23
N PRO A 146 9.79 -13.71 -3.96
CA PRO A 146 10.20 -14.90 -4.70
C PRO A 146 9.17 -16.03 -4.61
N GLY A 147 8.69 -16.53 -5.75
CA GLY A 147 7.66 -17.56 -5.81
C GLY A 147 6.22 -17.03 -5.70
N GLY A 148 6.05 -15.70 -5.70
CA GLY A 148 4.76 -15.00 -5.63
C GLY A 148 4.27 -14.50 -7.00
N GLU A 149 4.77 -15.07 -8.10
CA GLU A 149 4.38 -14.74 -9.48
C GLU A 149 3.09 -15.46 -9.96
N THR A 150 2.34 -16.06 -9.04
CA THR A 150 1.10 -16.78 -9.35
C THR A 150 -0.09 -15.84 -9.43
N ASN A 151 -1.06 -16.19 -10.28
CA ASN A 151 -2.29 -15.41 -10.41
C ASN A 151 -3.37 -15.94 -9.46
N ASP A 152 -3.26 -15.62 -8.17
CA ASP A 152 -4.22 -16.08 -7.16
C ASP A 152 -5.50 -15.24 -7.13
N ASN A 153 -5.47 -14.03 -7.71
CA ASN A 153 -6.59 -13.08 -7.74
C ASN A 153 -7.17 -12.84 -6.35
N HIS A 154 -6.32 -12.37 -5.44
CA HIS A 154 -6.70 -12.11 -4.07
C HIS A 154 -6.95 -10.62 -3.82
N ASN A 155 -6.03 -9.90 -3.17
CA ASN A 155 -6.17 -8.46 -2.94
C ASN A 155 -5.44 -7.67 -4.05
N LEU A 156 -6.16 -7.38 -5.13
CA LEU A 156 -5.56 -6.79 -6.33
C LEU A 156 -5.29 -5.29 -6.18
N LEU A 157 -4.09 -4.86 -6.57
CA LEU A 157 -3.68 -3.45 -6.67
C LEU A 157 -3.58 -2.98 -8.12
N TYR A 158 -4.22 -1.85 -8.38
CA TYR A 158 -4.22 -1.13 -9.64
C TYR A 158 -3.73 0.31 -9.41
N THR A 159 -3.11 0.89 -10.42
CA THR A 159 -2.80 2.32 -10.40
C THR A 159 -4.09 3.16 -10.38
N THR A 160 -4.07 4.28 -9.65
CA THR A 160 -5.23 5.17 -9.55
C THR A 160 -5.16 6.26 -10.61
N GLY A 161 -6.11 6.26 -11.54
CA GLY A 161 -6.32 7.35 -12.49
C GLY A 161 -7.25 8.44 -11.97
N THR A 162 -7.00 9.70 -12.32
CA THR A 162 -7.91 10.83 -12.06
C THR A 162 -9.13 10.79 -12.98
N ILE A 163 -10.31 11.06 -12.44
CA ILE A 163 -11.53 11.32 -13.23
C ILE A 163 -11.98 12.76 -13.01
N CYS A 164 -12.07 13.53 -14.09
CA CYS A 164 -12.53 14.92 -14.07
C CYS A 164 -14.02 15.02 -13.72
N GLY A 165 -14.41 16.11 -13.08
CA GLY A 165 -15.79 16.36 -12.64
C GLY A 165 -15.78 17.26 -11.42
N SER A 166 -16.14 16.71 -10.26
CA SER A 166 -15.89 17.39 -8.98
C SER A 166 -14.39 17.56 -8.68
N LEU A 167 -13.52 16.76 -9.34
CA LEU A 167 -12.10 17.02 -9.41
C LEU A 167 -11.83 18.08 -10.49
N PRO A 168 -11.28 19.26 -10.14
CA PRO A 168 -11.03 20.32 -11.11
C PRO A 168 -10.00 19.91 -12.17
N CYS A 169 -10.34 20.14 -13.44
CA CYS A 169 -9.45 19.90 -14.57
C CYS A 169 -9.41 21.15 -15.45
N PRO A 170 -8.34 21.98 -15.40
CA PRO A 170 -7.09 21.86 -14.64
C PRO A 170 -7.21 22.13 -13.11
N PRO A 171 -6.21 21.76 -12.27
CA PRO A 171 -4.85 21.28 -12.61
C PRO A 171 -4.72 19.76 -12.79
N TYR A 172 -5.78 18.99 -12.53
CA TYR A 172 -5.78 17.58 -12.87
C TYR A 172 -6.13 17.38 -14.34
N HIS A 173 -5.89 16.18 -14.85
CA HIS A 173 -6.23 15.78 -16.22
C HIS A 173 -6.92 14.43 -16.17
N ASN A 174 -7.86 14.18 -17.08
CA ASN A 174 -8.61 12.94 -17.07
C ASN A 174 -7.70 11.75 -17.41
N ASN A 175 -7.90 10.62 -16.72
CA ASN A 175 -7.23 9.34 -16.95
C ASN A 175 -5.70 9.36 -16.80
N LEU A 176 -5.14 10.30 -16.02
CA LEU A 176 -3.72 10.27 -15.67
C LEU A 176 -3.52 9.59 -14.32
N GLU A 177 -2.49 8.76 -14.22
CA GLU A 177 -2.09 8.13 -12.97
C GLU A 177 -1.68 9.17 -11.92
N LEU A 178 -2.12 8.99 -10.68
CA LEU A 178 -1.68 9.83 -9.57
C LEU A 178 -0.36 9.33 -9.01
N LEU A 179 0.59 10.25 -8.90
CA LEU A 179 1.77 10.07 -8.06
C LEU A 179 1.39 10.16 -6.58
N CYS A 180 2.28 9.71 -5.71
CA CYS A 180 2.16 9.89 -4.27
C CYS A 180 3.54 10.01 -3.61
N VAL A 181 3.56 10.61 -2.43
CA VAL A 181 4.77 10.74 -1.60
C VAL A 181 4.41 10.51 -0.14
N VAL A 182 5.24 9.77 0.58
CA VAL A 182 5.17 9.68 2.04
C VAL A 182 6.21 10.62 2.63
N CYS A 183 5.75 11.45 3.56
CA CYS A 183 6.50 12.55 4.15
C CYS A 183 6.50 12.43 5.67
N SER A 184 7.57 12.88 6.32
CA SER A 184 7.64 13.01 7.78
C SER A 184 8.01 14.42 8.22
N LYS A 185 7.65 14.79 9.46
CA LYS A 185 8.00 16.06 10.09
C LYS A 185 8.43 15.86 11.53
#